data_AF-A0A3A1P5T3-F1
#
_entry.id   AF-A0A3A1P5T3-F1
#
_cell.length_a   1.000
_cell.length_b   1.000
_cell.length_c   1.000
_cell.angle_alpha   90.00
_cell.angle_beta   90.00
_cell.angle_gamma   90.00
#
_symmetry.space_group_name_H-M   'P 1'
#
loop_
_entity.id
_entity.type
_entity.pdbx_description
1 polymer ?
#
loop_
_entity_poly.entity_id
_entity_poly.type
_entity_poly.pdbx_seq_one_letter_code
_entity_poly.pdbx_strand_id
1 'polypeptide(L)'
;MRDAARHWAGGGKQADWSQAAKDAEVLGAPPEAVAAIRARGGERCEFEVWPENWPSLQAFLACTTQWRTIPMAGGQVYYQGLDYASVSVALSGRGITSEPPLWADLQAMEGAARNRLNGVIESD
;
A
#
# COMPACT_ATOMS: atom_id res chain seq x y z
N MET A 1 -10.57 2.52 4.18
CA MET A 1 -10.07 1.47 3.26
C MET A 1 -8.92 1.90 2.35
N ARG A 2 -8.95 3.10 1.73
CA ARG A 2 -7.87 3.57 0.82
C ARG A 2 -6.47 3.51 1.44
N ASP A 3 -6.30 3.97 2.68
CA ASP A 3 -4.99 4.01 3.33
C ASP A 3 -4.40 2.63 3.60
N ALA A 4 -5.23 1.63 3.91
CA ALA A 4 -4.79 0.25 4.06
C ALA A 4 -4.21 -0.31 2.74
N ALA A 5 -4.85 0.02 1.62
CA ALA A 5 -4.37 -0.32 0.29
C ALA A 5 -3.09 0.43 -0.10
N ARG A 6 -2.97 1.72 0.24
CA ARG A 6 -1.72 2.49 0.05
C ARG A 6 -0.58 1.88 0.86
N HIS A 7 -0.84 1.50 2.11
CA HIS A 7 0.13 0.85 2.98
C HIS A 7 0.61 -0.49 2.40
N TRP A 8 -0.33 -1.34 1.96
CA TRP A 8 -0.01 -2.59 1.26
C TRP A 8 0.85 -2.36 0.00
N ALA A 9 0.46 -1.41 -0.86
CA ALA A 9 1.19 -1.09 -2.09
C ALA A 9 2.60 -0.52 -1.83
N GLY A 10 2.82 0.12 -0.69
CA GLY A 10 4.14 0.54 -0.21
C GLY A 10 5.05 -0.61 0.21
N GLY A 11 4.53 -1.85 0.25
CA GLY A 11 5.26 -3.06 0.62
C GLY A 11 5.50 -3.18 2.12
N GLY A 12 4.72 -2.49 2.97
CA GLY A 12 4.95 -2.44 4.42
C GLY A 12 6.33 -1.91 4.79
N LYS A 13 6.96 -1.14 3.89
CA LYS A 13 8.31 -0.61 4.10
C LYS A 13 8.34 0.19 5.40
N GLN A 14 9.36 -0.09 6.20
CA GLN A 14 9.72 0.73 7.35
C GLN A 14 9.94 2.15 6.88
N ALA A 15 9.62 3.12 7.74
CA ALA A 15 9.90 4.51 7.43
C ALA A 15 11.42 4.65 7.25
N ASP A 16 11.84 4.95 6.01
CA ASP A 16 13.24 5.15 5.68
C ASP A 16 13.65 6.57 6.07
N TRP A 17 14.17 6.70 7.29
CA TRP A 17 14.70 7.95 7.83
C TRP A 17 16.17 8.16 7.48
N SER A 18 16.77 7.33 6.62
CA SER A 18 18.20 7.44 6.31
C SER A 18 18.55 8.75 5.64
N GLN A 19 17.69 9.26 4.75
CA GLN A 19 17.89 10.55 4.09
C GLN A 19 17.71 11.71 5.10
N ALA A 20 16.65 11.67 5.91
CA ALA A 20 16.41 12.67 6.94
C ALA A 20 17.57 12.76 7.96
N ALA A 21 18.16 11.62 8.32
CA ALA A 21 19.33 11.59 9.21
C ALA A 21 20.58 12.23 8.56
N LYS A 22 20.80 12.01 7.26
CA LYS A 22 21.90 12.66 6.52
C LYS A 22 21.68 14.17 6.43
N ASP A 23 20.47 14.59 6.13
CA ASP A 23 20.13 16.01 6.02
C ASP A 23 20.32 16.71 7.38
N ALA A 24 19.89 16.08 8.49
CA ALA A 24 20.10 16.61 9.84
C ALA A 24 21.59 16.76 10.20
N GLU A 25 22.43 15.79 9.81
CA GLU A 25 23.88 15.85 10.00
C GLU A 25 24.51 17.00 9.18
N VAL A 26 24.11 17.15 7.91
CA VAL A 26 24.56 18.26 7.04
C VAL A 26 24.16 19.62 7.60
N LEU A 27 22.99 19.72 8.24
CA LEU A 27 22.49 20.94 8.87
C LEU A 27 23.09 21.22 10.25
N GLY A 28 23.99 20.35 10.75
CA GLY A 28 24.66 20.54 12.04
C GLY A 28 23.80 20.21 13.25
N ALA A 29 22.80 19.33 13.11
CA ALA A 29 22.02 18.85 14.25
C ALA A 29 22.93 18.13 15.28
N PRO A 30 22.62 18.22 16.58
CA PRO A 30 23.39 17.51 17.60
C PRO A 30 23.48 16.00 17.33
N PRO A 31 24.61 15.33 17.63
CA PRO A 31 24.80 13.91 17.35
C PRO A 31 23.71 13.01 17.96
N GLU A 32 23.19 13.37 19.13
CA GLU A 32 22.08 12.67 19.79
C GLU A 32 20.77 12.74 19.00
N ALA A 33 20.50 13.86 18.33
CA ALA A 33 19.32 14.03 17.49
C ALA A 33 19.44 13.21 16.20
N VAL A 34 20.62 13.22 15.57
CA VAL A 34 20.90 12.38 14.39
C VAL A 34 20.77 10.89 14.74
N ALA A 35 21.31 10.47 15.89
CA ALA A 35 21.20 9.09 16.37
C ALA A 35 19.74 8.68 16.62
N ALA A 36 18.92 9.56 17.21
CA ALA A 36 17.49 9.31 17.42
C ALA A 36 16.72 9.15 16.10
N ILE A 37 17.02 9.97 15.08
CA ILE A 37 16.39 9.86 13.75
C ILE A 37 16.77 8.52 13.09
N ARG A 38 18.04 8.12 13.16
CA ARG A 38 18.50 6.83 12.63
C ARG A 38 17.84 5.66 13.34
N ALA A 39 17.68 5.73 14.66
CA ALA A 39 17.03 4.69 15.45
C ALA A 39 15.54 4.50 15.12
N ARG A 40 14.85 5.55 14.65
CA ARG A 40 13.47 5.43 14.11
C ARG A 40 13.41 4.70 12.77
N GLY A 41 14.52 4.66 12.02
CA GLY A 41 14.65 3.92 10.77
C GLY A 41 14.72 2.41 11.01
N GLY A 42 13.58 1.81 11.33
CA GLY A 42 13.50 0.39 11.67
C GLY A 42 12.19 -0.02 12.34
N GLU A 43 11.39 0.96 12.80
CA GLU A 43 10.04 0.69 13.28
C GLU A 43 9.21 0.12 12.13
N ARG A 44 8.64 -1.08 12.34
CA ARG A 44 7.61 -1.61 11.45
C ARG A 44 6.49 -0.58 11.45
N CYS A 45 6.20 -0.06 10.26
CA CYS A 45 5.03 0.79 10.08
C CYS A 45 3.82 -0.15 10.19
N GLU A 46 3.25 -0.27 11.38
CA GLU A 46 2.03 -1.04 11.58
C GLU A 46 0.85 -0.20 11.09
N PHE A 47 -0.10 -0.86 10.40
CA PHE A 47 -1.31 -0.21 9.92
C PHE A 47 -2.51 -0.82 10.64
N GLU A 48 -3.14 -0.01 11.50
CA GLU A 48 -4.32 -0.43 12.24
C GLU A 48 -5.57 -0.39 11.34
N VAL A 49 -6.36 -1.47 11.39
CA VAL A 49 -7.61 -1.58 10.66
C VAL A 49 -8.73 -1.79 11.65
N TRP A 50 -9.74 -0.91 11.57
CA TRP A 50 -10.94 -1.00 12.38
C TRP A 50 -11.67 -2.33 12.12
N PRO A 51 -12.27 -2.98 13.14
CA PRO A 51 -12.89 -4.30 12.98
C PRO A 51 -13.92 -4.38 11.84
N GLU A 52 -14.68 -3.32 11.61
CA GLU A 52 -15.72 -3.24 10.58
C GLU A 52 -15.13 -3.26 9.16
N ASN A 53 -13.89 -2.80 9.02
CA ASN A 53 -13.13 -2.73 7.78
C ASN A 53 -12.35 -4.03 7.48
N TRP A 54 -12.29 -4.94 8.44
CA TRP A 54 -11.53 -6.19 8.33
C TRP A 54 -12.00 -7.10 7.18
N PRO A 55 -13.32 -7.30 6.94
CA PRO A 55 -13.79 -8.08 5.80
C PRO A 55 -13.32 -7.50 4.45
N SER A 56 -13.39 -6.17 4.30
CA SER A 56 -12.94 -5.46 3.10
C SER A 56 -11.44 -5.61 2.87
N LEU A 57 -10.64 -5.54 3.93
CA LEU A 57 -9.19 -5.83 3.84
C LEU A 57 -8.92 -7.27 3.42
N GLN A 58 -9.58 -8.25 4.04
CA GLN A 58 -9.38 -9.66 3.71
C GLN A 58 -9.76 -9.97 2.26
N ALA A 59 -10.87 -9.40 1.79
CA ALA A 59 -11.29 -9.51 0.39
C ALA A 59 -10.22 -8.93 -0.54
N PHE A 60 -9.70 -7.74 -0.24
CA PHE A 60 -8.63 -7.13 -1.03
C PHE A 60 -7.36 -8.00 -1.05
N LEU A 61 -6.92 -8.47 0.11
CA LEU A 61 -5.74 -9.34 0.27
C LEU A 61 -5.89 -10.69 -0.45
N ALA A 62 -7.12 -11.18 -0.65
CA ALA A 62 -7.36 -12.36 -1.47
C ALA A 62 -7.09 -12.11 -2.97
N CYS A 63 -7.14 -10.86 -3.40
CA CYS A 63 -7.10 -10.45 -4.81
C CYS A 63 -5.77 -9.77 -5.22
N THR A 64 -4.82 -9.60 -4.31
CA THR A 64 -3.59 -8.83 -4.54
C THR A 64 -2.66 -9.38 -5.63
N THR A 65 -2.89 -10.59 -6.10
CA THR A 65 -2.12 -11.22 -7.19
C THR A 65 -2.79 -11.05 -8.56
N GLN A 66 -4.00 -10.49 -8.63
CA GLN A 66 -4.84 -10.44 -9.83
C GLN A 66 -4.71 -9.11 -10.60
N TRP A 67 -3.55 -8.44 -10.50
CA TRP A 67 -3.29 -7.18 -11.19
C TRP A 67 -3.07 -7.39 -12.68
N ARG A 68 -3.72 -6.56 -13.50
CA ARG A 68 -3.38 -6.40 -14.91
C ARG A 68 -2.24 -5.41 -15.03
N THR A 69 -1.13 -5.85 -15.61
CA THR A 69 0.09 -5.05 -15.77
C THR A 69 0.49 -4.87 -17.23
N ILE A 70 1.07 -3.72 -17.57
CA ILE A 70 1.69 -3.45 -18.88
C ILE A 70 3.19 -3.27 -18.64
N PRO A 71 4.06 -4.01 -19.34
CA PRO A 71 5.49 -3.71 -19.34
C PRO A 71 5.74 -2.39 -20.09
N MET A 72 6.49 -1.51 -19.46
CA MET A 72 6.89 -0.21 -20.03
C MET A 72 8.39 -0.23 -20.39
N ALA A 73 8.84 0.75 -21.18
CA ALA A 73 10.25 0.93 -21.46
C ALA A 73 11.06 1.11 -20.16
N GLY A 74 12.33 0.68 -20.17
CA GLY A 74 13.21 0.82 -19.00
C GLY A 74 12.93 -0.15 -17.85
N GLY A 75 12.21 -1.25 -18.10
CA GLY A 75 11.92 -2.27 -17.08
C GLY A 75 10.87 -1.87 -16.06
N GLN A 76 10.17 -0.76 -16.30
CA GLN A 76 9.05 -0.32 -15.47
C GLN A 76 7.80 -1.16 -15.76
N VAL A 77 6.91 -1.25 -14.77
CA VAL A 77 5.61 -1.94 -14.88
C VAL A 77 4.53 -0.93 -14.56
N TYR A 78 3.54 -0.80 -15.45
CA TYR A 78 2.35 0.00 -15.22
C TYR A 78 1.20 -0.91 -14.77
N TYR A 79 0.62 -0.60 -13.61
CA TYR A 79 -0.53 -1.32 -13.06
C TYR A 79 -1.82 -0.67 -13.57
N GLN A 80 -2.58 -1.39 -14.39
CA GLN A 80 -3.82 -0.86 -14.99
C GLN A 80 -4.99 -0.87 -14.00
N GLY A 81 -5.09 -1.95 -13.23
CA GLY A 81 -6.21 -2.27 -12.35
C GLY A 81 -6.25 -3.77 -12.04
N LEU A 82 -7.18 -4.19 -11.18
CA LEU A 82 -7.48 -5.57 -10.90
C LEU A 82 -8.30 -6.18 -12.06
N ASP A 83 -8.04 -7.45 -12.37
CA ASP A 83 -8.91 -8.20 -13.27
C ASP A 83 -10.17 -8.66 -12.53
N TYR A 84 -11.29 -7.97 -12.72
CA TYR A 84 -12.53 -8.25 -11.98
C TYR A 84 -13.09 -9.66 -12.18
N ALA A 85 -12.82 -10.31 -13.33
CA ALA A 85 -13.18 -11.70 -13.52
C ALA A 85 -12.41 -12.61 -12.56
N SER A 86 -11.09 -12.43 -12.49
CA SER A 86 -10.21 -13.17 -11.56
C SER A 86 -10.46 -12.82 -10.10
N VAL A 87 -10.80 -11.56 -9.79
CA VAL A 87 -11.24 -11.12 -8.44
C VAL A 87 -12.48 -11.90 -8.01
N SER A 88 -13.50 -11.99 -8.86
CA SER A 88 -14.74 -12.72 -8.54
C SER A 88 -14.46 -14.19 -8.23
N VAL A 89 -13.57 -14.84 -9.00
CA VAL A 89 -13.11 -16.21 -8.74
C VAL A 89 -12.34 -16.32 -7.42
N ALA A 90 -11.43 -15.39 -7.14
CA ALA A 90 -10.64 -15.37 -5.91
C ALA A 90 -11.51 -15.21 -4.64
N LEU A 91 -12.51 -14.31 -4.69
CA LEU A 91 -13.47 -14.12 -3.61
C LEU A 91 -14.31 -15.38 -3.39
N SER A 92 -14.85 -15.93 -4.48
CA SER A 92 -15.65 -17.17 -4.45
C SER A 92 -14.84 -18.34 -3.88
N GLY A 93 -13.58 -18.49 -4.28
CA GLY A 93 -12.67 -19.53 -3.78
C GLY A 93 -12.35 -19.42 -2.29
N ARG A 94 -12.56 -18.24 -1.68
CA ARG A 94 -12.45 -18.02 -0.23
C ARG A 94 -13.80 -18.03 0.50
N GLY A 95 -14.89 -18.32 -0.20
CA GLY A 95 -16.24 -18.26 0.37
C GLY A 95 -16.68 -16.84 0.73
N ILE A 96 -16.09 -15.82 0.11
CA ILE A 96 -16.44 -14.40 0.33
C ILE A 96 -17.50 -14.00 -0.70
N THR A 97 -18.69 -13.62 -0.22
CA THR A 97 -19.75 -13.07 -1.07
C THR A 97 -19.48 -11.60 -1.37
N SER A 98 -19.40 -11.24 -2.66
CA SER A 98 -19.16 -9.86 -3.09
C SER A 98 -20.44 -9.01 -3.06
N GLU A 99 -20.88 -8.62 -1.87
CA GLU A 99 -21.98 -7.67 -1.73
C GLU A 99 -21.61 -6.27 -2.25
N PRO A 100 -22.57 -5.44 -2.68
CA PRO A 100 -22.28 -4.12 -3.24
C PRO A 100 -21.38 -3.21 -2.38
N PRO A 101 -21.53 -3.14 -1.04
CA PRO A 101 -20.63 -2.34 -0.20
C PRO A 101 -19.18 -2.86 -0.23
N LEU A 102 -19.00 -4.19 -0.14
CA LEU A 102 -17.69 -4.82 -0.22
C LEU A 102 -17.03 -4.57 -1.58
N TRP A 103 -17.82 -4.61 -2.66
CA TRP A 103 -17.33 -4.29 -3.99
C TRP A 103 -16.89 -2.83 -4.12
N ALA A 104 -17.66 -1.88 -3.58
CA ALA A 104 -17.29 -0.48 -3.56
C ALA A 104 -15.98 -0.24 -2.78
N ASP A 105 -15.79 -0.93 -1.66
CA ASP A 105 -14.54 -0.88 -0.90
C ASP A 105 -13.36 -1.43 -1.71
N LEU A 106 -13.54 -2.57 -2.40
CA LEU A 106 -12.51 -3.14 -3.27
C LEU A 106 -12.07 -2.16 -4.36
N GLN A 107 -13.01 -1.47 -5.01
CA GLN A 107 -12.70 -0.47 -6.04
C GLN A 107 -11.98 0.75 -5.45
N ALA A 108 -12.38 1.20 -4.25
CA ALA A 108 -11.69 2.28 -3.55
C ALA A 108 -10.24 1.89 -3.18
N MET A 109 -10.04 0.66 -2.71
CA MET A 109 -8.72 0.11 -2.39
C MET A 109 -7.85 -0.07 -3.63
N GLU A 110 -8.41 -0.62 -4.71
CA GLU A 110 -7.74 -0.75 -6.00
C GLU A 110 -7.21 0.60 -6.48
N GLY A 111 -8.05 1.64 -6.51
CA GLY A 111 -7.63 2.97 -6.97
C GLY A 111 -6.44 3.51 -6.19
N ALA A 112 -6.50 3.42 -4.86
CA ALA A 112 -5.46 3.92 -3.96
C ALA A 112 -4.16 3.10 -4.08
N ALA A 113 -4.25 1.78 -4.12
CA ALA A 113 -3.09 0.91 -4.32
C ALA A 113 -2.45 1.13 -5.70
N ARG A 114 -3.26 1.22 -6.75
CA ARG A 114 -2.80 1.43 -8.13
C ARG A 114 -2.04 2.73 -8.28
N ASN A 115 -2.57 3.82 -7.73
CA ASN A 115 -1.92 5.12 -7.76
C ASN A 115 -0.57 5.06 -7.03
N ARG A 116 -0.52 4.41 -5.86
CA ARG A 116 0.73 4.20 -5.12
C ARG A 116 1.75 3.33 -5.85
N LEU A 117 1.32 2.25 -6.50
CA LEU A 117 2.16 1.34 -7.29
C LEU A 117 2.74 2.03 -8.54
N ASN A 118 1.96 2.90 -9.16
CA ASN A 118 2.38 3.69 -10.33
C ASN A 118 3.14 4.98 -9.96
N GLY A 119 3.36 5.25 -8.67
CA GLY A 119 4.09 6.44 -8.21
C GLY A 119 3.33 7.76 -8.37
N VAL A 120 2.00 7.72 -8.49
CA VAL A 120 1.16 8.92 -8.52
C VAL A 120 1.08 9.51 -7.11
N ILE A 121 1.43 10.79 -6.98
CA ILE A 121 1.26 11.55 -5.73
C ILE A 121 -0.18 12.06 -5.72
N GLU A 122 -1.02 11.50 -4.86
CA GLU A 122 -2.36 12.02 -4.59
C GLU A 122 -2.22 13.16 -3.57
N SER A 123 -2.81 14.34 -3.85
CA SER A 123 -3.05 15.35 -2.83
C SER A 123 -4.24 14.89 -1.98
N ASP A 124 -4.01 14.77 -0.66
CA ASP A 124 -5.05 14.44 0.32
C ASP A 124 -6.17 15.50 0.41
#